data_AF-A0A6N9TQS2-F1
#
_entry.id   AF-A0A6N9TQS2-F1
#
_cell.length_a   1.000
_cell.length_b   1.000
_cell.length_c   1.000
_cell.angle_alpha   90.00
_cell.angle_beta   90.00
_cell.angle_gamma   90.00
#
_symmetry.space_group_name_H-M   'P 1'
#
loop_
_entity.id
_entity.type
_entity.pdbx_description
1 polymer ?
#
loop_
_entity_poly.entity_id
_entity_poly.type
_entity_poly.pdbx_seq_one_letter_code
_entity_poly.pdbx_strand_id
1 'polypeptide(L)'
;MPRRVRWIRDMKARQPGLLLLEAGDFLFADERPADEAARRRAEALLDLYAAAGYRAAAVGARDLSAGPGFCLDGARRRGLRLLSANLRVKGAAPVPAWTLLEAGGVRV
;
A
#
# COMPACT_ATOMS: atom_id res chain seq x y z
N MET A 1 3.91 -7.53 -12.98
CA MET A 1 2.51 -7.32 -12.53
C MET A 1 1.37 -7.57 -13.55
N PRO A 2 1.55 -7.81 -14.88
CA PRO A 2 0.42 -7.95 -15.82
C PRO A 2 -0.63 -9.01 -15.44
N ARG A 3 -0.18 -10.18 -14.95
CA ARG A 3 -1.08 -11.27 -14.51
C ARG A 3 -2.00 -10.85 -13.36
N ARG A 4 -1.46 -10.12 -12.37
CA ARG A 4 -2.22 -9.64 -11.20
C ARG A 4 -3.27 -8.61 -11.62
N VAL A 5 -2.92 -7.68 -12.50
CA VAL A 5 -3.86 -6.65 -13.01
C VAL A 5 -5.03 -7.29 -13.74
N ARG A 6 -4.76 -8.25 -14.63
CA ARG A 6 -5.82 -9.00 -15.34
C ARG A 6 -6.73 -9.72 -14.34
N TRP A 7 -6.16 -10.45 -13.39
CA TRP A 7 -6.94 -11.15 -12.37
C TRP A 7 -7.81 -10.20 -11.54
N ILE A 8 -7.26 -9.07 -11.08
CA ILE A 8 -8.02 -8.05 -10.35
C ILE A 8 -9.21 -7.55 -11.17
N ARG A 9 -8.99 -7.23 -12.45
CA ARG A 9 -10.05 -6.76 -13.35
C ARG A 9 -11.15 -7.81 -13.50
N ASP A 10 -10.77 -9.06 -13.72
CA ASP A 10 -11.71 -10.17 -13.89
C ASP A 10 -12.49 -10.44 -12.59
N MET A 11 -11.87 -10.27 -11.41
CA MET A 11 -12.52 -10.39 -10.11
C MET A 11 -13.48 -9.24 -9.82
N LYS A 12 -13.09 -7.99 -10.10
CA LYS A 12 -13.96 -6.82 -9.91
C LYS A 12 -15.25 -6.94 -10.72
N ALA A 13 -15.19 -7.50 -11.92
CA ALA A 13 -16.37 -7.73 -12.76
C ALA A 13 -17.33 -8.79 -12.18
N ARG A 14 -16.83 -9.72 -11.36
CA ARG A 14 -17.60 -10.84 -10.80
C ARG A 14 -18.04 -10.63 -9.36
N GLN A 15 -17.34 -9.78 -8.61
CA GLN A 15 -17.55 -9.61 -7.17
C GLN A 15 -17.62 -8.12 -6.80
N PRO A 16 -18.83 -7.54 -6.69
CA PRO A 16 -19.00 -6.12 -6.33
C PRO A 16 -18.54 -5.78 -4.90
N GLY A 17 -18.40 -6.78 -4.02
CA GLY A 17 -17.83 -6.64 -2.67
C GLY A 17 -16.33 -6.91 -2.58
N LEU A 18 -15.59 -6.91 -3.69
CA LEU A 18 -14.15 -7.18 -3.66
C LEU A 18 -13.39 -6.04 -2.96
N LEU A 19 -12.70 -6.37 -1.88
CA LEU A 19 -11.78 -5.49 -1.17
C LEU A 19 -10.32 -5.89 -1.48
N LEU A 20 -9.52 -4.92 -1.93
CA LEU A 20 -8.10 -5.13 -2.22
C LEU A 20 -7.24 -4.49 -1.13
N LEU A 21 -6.42 -5.32 -0.50
CA LEU A 21 -5.52 -4.97 0.61
C LEU A 21 -4.11 -5.47 0.30
N GLU A 22 -3.10 -4.77 0.80
CA GLU A 22 -1.68 -5.18 0.70
C GLU A 22 -1.08 -5.38 2.10
N ALA A 23 -0.23 -6.40 2.26
CA ALA A 23 0.27 -6.87 3.55
C ALA A 23 1.65 -6.28 3.93
N GLY A 24 2.11 -5.26 3.20
CA GLY A 24 3.42 -4.63 3.42
C GLY A 24 4.53 -5.24 2.57
N ASP A 25 5.71 -4.63 2.65
CA ASP A 25 6.92 -5.00 1.90
C ASP A 25 6.71 -5.07 0.38
N PHE A 26 6.01 -4.09 -0.16
CA PHE A 26 5.62 -4.05 -1.56
C PHE A 26 6.38 -3.01 -2.37
N LEU A 27 7.09 -2.07 -1.73
CA LEU A 27 7.82 -1.01 -2.42
C LEU A 27 9.25 -1.39 -2.80
N PHE A 28 9.94 -2.12 -1.93
CA PHE A 28 11.38 -2.40 -2.08
C PHE A 28 11.68 -3.89 -1.91
N ALA A 29 12.76 -4.36 -2.54
CA ALA A 29 13.14 -5.77 -2.51
C ALA A 29 13.77 -6.16 -1.16
N ASP A 30 14.43 -5.21 -0.50
CA ASP A 30 15.17 -5.38 0.75
C ASP A 30 15.21 -4.07 1.56
N GLU A 31 15.82 -4.12 2.74
CA GLU A 31 15.89 -3.02 3.72
C GLU A 31 17.08 -2.07 3.50
N ARG A 32 17.87 -2.26 2.45
CA ARG A 32 19.01 -1.37 2.17
C ARG A 32 18.50 0.01 1.74
N PRO A 33 19.25 1.10 2.01
CA PRO A 33 18.89 2.43 1.54
C PRO A 33 18.58 2.45 0.05
N ALA A 34 17.38 2.94 -0.29
CA ALA A 34 16.92 2.96 -1.67
C ALA A 34 17.69 3.97 -2.50
N ASP A 35 18.33 3.48 -3.56
CA ASP A 35 18.87 4.33 -4.63
C ASP A 35 17.76 4.97 -5.47
N GLU A 36 18.17 5.86 -6.36
CA GLU A 36 17.24 6.63 -7.19
C GLU A 36 16.41 5.76 -8.15
N ALA A 37 16.98 4.66 -8.66
CA ALA A 37 16.25 3.74 -9.52
C ALA A 37 15.18 2.95 -8.74
N ALA A 38 15.52 2.50 -7.54
CA ALA A 38 14.61 1.84 -6.61
C ALA A 38 13.47 2.77 -6.19
N ARG A 39 13.76 4.05 -5.91
CA ARG A 39 12.74 5.06 -5.59
C ARG A 39 11.74 5.24 -6.74
N ARG A 40 12.22 5.45 -7.97
CA ARG A 40 11.34 5.56 -9.16
C ARG A 40 10.48 4.32 -9.37
N ARG A 41 11.04 3.12 -9.14
CA ARG A 41 10.27 1.87 -9.19
C ARG A 41 9.19 1.82 -8.12
N ALA A 42 9.50 2.24 -6.89
CA ALA A 42 8.55 2.29 -5.79
C ALA A 42 7.41 3.28 -6.07
N GLU A 43 7.69 4.43 -6.69
CA GLU A 43 6.65 5.36 -7.14
C GLU A 43 5.72 4.73 -8.17
N ALA A 44 6.28 4.08 -9.20
CA ALA A 44 5.49 3.38 -10.21
C ALA A 44 4.65 2.23 -9.61
N LEU A 45 5.15 1.57 -8.55
CA LEU A 45 4.38 0.57 -7.81
C LEU A 45 3.21 1.23 -7.07
N LEU A 46 3.42 2.34 -6.37
CA LEU A 46 2.34 3.08 -5.70
C LEU A 46 1.26 3.51 -6.70
N ASP A 47 1.65 4.03 -7.86
CA ASP A 47 0.72 4.38 -8.95
C ASP A 47 -0.10 3.17 -9.40
N LEU A 48 0.55 2.00 -9.53
CA LEU A 48 -0.12 0.77 -9.88
C LEU A 48 -1.12 0.30 -8.81
N TYR A 49 -0.75 0.36 -7.52
CA TYR A 49 -1.65 -0.01 -6.41
C TYR A 49 -2.88 0.89 -6.37
N ALA A 50 -2.70 2.20 -6.58
CA ALA A 50 -3.79 3.16 -6.66
C ALA A 50 -4.69 2.88 -7.87
N ALA A 51 -4.11 2.70 -9.06
CA ALA A 51 -4.87 2.39 -10.28
C ALA A 51 -5.60 1.04 -10.18
N ALA A 52 -5.02 0.06 -9.50
CA ALA A 52 -5.66 -1.23 -9.23
C ALA A 52 -6.79 -1.12 -8.19
N GLY A 53 -6.89 -0.01 -7.45
CA GLY A 53 -7.94 0.25 -6.48
C GLY A 53 -7.73 -0.42 -5.12
N TYR A 54 -6.47 -0.60 -4.70
CA TYR A 54 -6.17 -1.01 -3.33
C TYR A 54 -6.62 0.08 -2.35
N ARG A 55 -7.29 -0.34 -1.27
CA ARG A 55 -7.93 0.59 -0.33
C ARG A 55 -7.08 0.85 0.91
N ALA A 56 -6.33 -0.15 1.35
CA ALA A 56 -5.39 -0.03 2.45
C ALA A 56 -4.20 -0.97 2.28
N ALA A 57 -3.10 -0.63 2.94
CA ALA A 57 -1.91 -1.47 3.02
C ALA A 57 -1.31 -1.41 4.43
N ALA A 58 -0.78 -2.53 4.91
CA ALA A 58 0.11 -2.53 6.05
C ALA A 58 1.47 -1.91 5.65
N VAL A 59 2.17 -1.32 6.62
CA VAL A 59 3.55 -0.84 6.43
C VAL A 59 4.52 -1.95 6.84
N GLY A 60 5.27 -2.48 5.88
CA GLY A 60 6.34 -3.44 6.12
C GLY A 60 7.69 -2.75 6.39
N ALA A 61 8.68 -3.52 6.83
CA ALA A 61 10.03 -3.01 7.11
C ALA A 61 10.71 -2.51 5.83
N ARG A 62 10.58 -3.25 4.73
CA ARG A 62 11.20 -2.90 3.44
C ARG A 62 10.57 -1.66 2.83
N ASP A 63 9.30 -1.37 3.11
CA ASP A 63 8.63 -0.17 2.59
C ASP A 63 9.31 1.12 3.07
N LEU A 64 10.08 1.05 4.15
CA LEU A 64 10.77 2.17 4.76
C LEU A 64 12.20 2.37 4.23
N SER A 65 12.67 1.61 3.23
CA SER A 65 14.03 1.70 2.68
C SER A 65 14.39 3.06 2.06
N ALA A 66 13.38 3.85 1.63
CA ALA A 66 13.55 5.24 1.20
C ALA A 66 13.24 6.28 2.30
N GLY A 67 13.08 5.81 3.54
CA GLY A 67 12.64 6.59 4.69
C GLY A 67 11.11 6.66 4.83
N PRO A 68 10.61 6.91 6.05
CA PRO A 68 9.17 6.93 6.32
C PRO A 68 8.43 8.03 5.54
N GLY A 69 9.03 9.22 5.37
CA GLY A 69 8.39 10.31 4.61
C GLY A 69 8.06 9.92 3.17
N PHE A 70 8.99 9.23 2.48
CA PHE A 70 8.76 8.77 1.10
C PHE A 70 7.56 7.83 1.01
N CYS A 71 7.50 6.81 1.87
CA CYS A 71 6.42 5.82 1.90
C CYS A 71 5.08 6.47 2.24
N LEU A 72 5.04 7.22 3.34
CA LEU A 72 3.82 7.81 3.88
C LEU A 72 3.22 8.86 2.95
N ASP A 73 4.03 9.81 2.48
CA ASP A 73 3.55 10.84 1.58
C ASP A 73 3.25 10.28 0.19
N GLY A 74 4.05 9.33 -0.27
CA GLY A 74 3.85 8.64 -1.54
C GLY A 74 2.49 7.95 -1.62
N ALA A 75 2.11 7.20 -0.57
CA ALA A 75 0.83 6.53 -0.47
C ALA A 75 -0.34 7.52 -0.28
N ARG A 76 -0.17 8.52 0.61
CA ARG A 76 -1.19 9.54 0.87
C ARG A 76 -1.60 10.30 -0.38
N ARG A 77 -0.63 10.73 -1.22
CA ARG A 77 -0.90 11.44 -2.48
C ARG A 77 -1.75 10.63 -3.47
N ARG A 78 -1.78 9.31 -3.32
CA ARG A 78 -2.44 8.37 -4.23
C ARG A 78 -3.68 7.73 -3.62
N GLY A 79 -4.10 8.20 -2.44
CA GLY A 79 -5.29 7.70 -1.75
C GLY A 79 -5.14 6.30 -1.15
N LEU A 80 -3.92 5.73 -1.12
CA LEU A 80 -3.68 4.45 -0.47
C LEU A 80 -3.52 4.66 1.04
N ARG A 81 -4.42 4.07 1.83
CA ARG A 81 -4.39 4.21 3.30
C ARG A 81 -3.37 3.24 3.91
N LEU A 82 -2.27 3.77 4.42
CA LEU A 82 -1.31 2.98 5.19
C LEU A 82 -1.78 2.78 6.63
N LEU A 83 -1.58 1.58 7.17
CA LEU A 83 -1.99 1.19 8.51
C LEU A 83 -0.85 0.47 9.24
N SER A 84 -0.75 0.69 10.54
CA SER A 84 0.12 -0.10 11.42
C SER A 84 -0.21 0.19 12.88
N ALA A 85 -0.46 -0.85 13.68
CA ALA A 85 -0.69 -0.71 15.12
C ALA A 85 0.61 -0.48 15.90
N ASN A 86 1.74 -0.92 15.36
CA ASN A 86 3.02 -1.03 16.07
C ASN A 86 4.16 -0.18 15.48
N LEU A 87 3.99 0.44 14.31
CA LEU A 87 5.01 1.33 13.75
C LEU A 87 5.17 2.59 14.62
N ARG A 88 6.42 2.93 14.92
CA ARG A 88 6.80 4.16 15.63
C ARG A 88 7.90 4.87 14.86
N VAL A 89 7.72 6.17 14.61
CA VAL A 89 8.72 7.06 14.02
C VAL A 89 9.00 8.15 15.04
N LYS A 90 10.21 8.17 15.59
CA LYS A 90 10.60 9.08 16.68
C LYS A 90 9.60 9.03 17.87
N GLY A 91 9.14 7.82 18.22
CA GLY A 91 8.19 7.58 19.31
C GLY A 91 6.71 7.81 18.97
N ALA A 92 6.39 8.45 17.85
CA ALA A 92 5.01 8.71 17.43
C ALA A 92 4.49 7.63 16.46
N ALA A 93 3.18 7.35 16.50
CA ALA A 93 2.52 6.53 15.50
C ALA A 93 2.24 7.38 14.24
N PRO A 94 2.89 7.12 13.10
CA PRO A 94 2.76 8.00 11.93
C PRO A 94 1.50 7.73 11.09
N VAL A 95 0.82 6.60 11.35
CA VAL A 95 -0.37 6.14 10.63
C VAL A 95 -1.37 5.52 11.63
N PRO A 96 -2.66 5.43 11.28
CA PRO A 96 -3.65 4.77 12.13
C PRO A 96 -3.34 3.29 12.34
N ALA A 97 -3.74 2.76 13.51
CA ALA A 97 -3.61 1.34 13.84
C ALA A 97 -4.57 0.45 13.03
N TRP A 98 -5.73 1.00 12.67
CA TRP A 98 -6.80 0.31 11.96
C TRP A 98 -7.62 1.32 11.15
N THR A 99 -8.50 0.79 10.32
CA THR A 99 -9.52 1.59 9.63
C THR A 99 -10.75 0.75 9.40
N LEU A 100 -11.85 1.40 9.04
CA LEU A 100 -13.08 0.72 8.67
C LEU A 100 -13.38 0.97 7.20
N LEU A 101 -13.59 -0.11 6.46
CA LEU A 101 -13.93 -0.11 5.04
C LEU A 101 -15.29 -0.77 4.87
N GLU A 102 -15.98 -0.42 3.79
CA GLU A 102 -17.22 -1.08 3.40
C GLU A 102 -17.01 -1.75 2.04
N ALA A 103 -17.47 -3.00 1.93
CA ALA A 103 -17.45 -3.75 0.68
C ALA A 103 -18.71 -4.63 0.61
N GLY A 104 -19.53 -4.42 -0.44
CA GLY A 104 -20.77 -5.19 -0.64
C GLY A 104 -21.78 -5.09 0.51
N GLY A 105 -21.86 -3.93 1.18
CA GLY A 105 -22.75 -3.70 2.33
C GLY A 105 -22.24 -4.27 3.66
N VAL A 106 -21.02 -4.82 3.69
CA VAL A 106 -20.38 -5.33 4.91
C VAL A 106 -19.26 -4.39 5.34
N ARG A 107 -19.18 -4.09 6.64
CA ARG A 107 -18.10 -3.32 7.25
C ARG A 107 -16.98 -4.26 7.69
N VAL A 108 -15.76 -3.93 7.28
CA VAL A 108 -14.51 -4.68 7.56
C VAL A 108 -13.47 -3.74 8.16
#